data_AF-A0A8D9A2N8-F1
#
_entry.id   AF-A0A8D9A2N8-F1
#
_cell.length_a   1.000
_cell.length_b   1.000
_cell.length_c   1.000
_cell.angle_alpha   90.00
_cell.angle_beta   90.00
_cell.angle_gamma   90.00
#
_symmetry.space_group_name_H-M   'P 1'
#
loop_
_entity.id
_entity.type
_entity.pdbx_description
1 polymer ?
#
loop_
_entity_poly.entity_id
_entity_poly.type
_entity_poly.pdbx_seq_one_letter_code
_entity_poly.pdbx_strand_id
1 'polypeptide(L)'
;MAVHSVQYSKYNPDVGGWNGFLEEISAKMKYEITYIDCQPFINGPPSDLNTVYTALLCSVEKTQSLGQVTTFVTFDQPLYFKARDVLASRQGDPKHQNVVIRLGGFHLLMSYMGAIGFIMEGSGLAELFNTIYAEHSTQKVMTGHAYARAVRAYLLAHRALSELMFEEIDILPDC
;
A
#
# COMPACT_ATOMS: atom_id res chain seq x y z
N MET A 1 -17.29 6.07 -3.93
CA MET A 1 -18.54 5.30 -3.77
C MET A 1 -18.18 3.82 -3.75
N ALA A 2 -18.85 3.04 -2.88
CA ALA A 2 -18.56 1.67 -2.45
C ALA A 2 -17.37 1.48 -1.48
N VAL A 3 -17.64 1.67 -0.19
CA VAL A 3 -16.86 1.02 0.88
C VAL A 3 -17.50 -0.34 1.10
N HIS A 4 -17.05 -1.36 0.37
CA HIS A 4 -17.31 -2.74 0.78
C HIS A 4 -16.29 -3.08 1.88
N SER A 5 -16.76 -3.03 3.12
CA SER A 5 -16.04 -3.57 4.27
C SER A 5 -15.97 -5.09 4.14
N VAL A 6 -14.83 -5.60 3.69
CA VAL A 6 -14.54 -7.03 3.77
C VAL A 6 -14.10 -7.32 5.21
N GLN A 7 -15.01 -7.88 6.01
CA GLN A 7 -14.70 -8.40 7.34
C GLN A 7 -13.70 -9.55 7.22
N TYR A 8 -12.52 -9.39 7.81
CA TYR A 8 -11.65 -10.51 8.16
C TYR A 8 -11.42 -10.52 9.67
N SER A 9 -11.54 -11.73 10.22
CA SER A 9 -11.19 -12.20 11.57
C SER A 9 -12.33 -12.27 12.59
N LYS A 10 -12.26 -13.37 13.37
CA LYS A 10 -13.28 -13.91 14.25
C LYS A 10 -13.67 -12.90 15.34
N TYR A 11 -14.98 -12.83 15.59
CA TYR A 11 -15.66 -11.95 16.53
C TYR A 11 -15.16 -12.16 17.97
N ASN A 12 -14.59 -11.10 18.57
CA ASN A 12 -14.50 -10.90 20.01
C ASN A 12 -15.58 -9.85 20.36
N PRO A 13 -16.55 -10.13 21.26
CA PRO A 13 -17.61 -9.18 21.57
C PRO A 13 -17.12 -7.90 22.26
N ASP A 14 -16.00 -7.99 22.98
CA ASP A 14 -15.54 -6.91 23.88
C ASP A 14 -14.50 -5.98 23.24
N VAL A 15 -13.89 -6.37 22.11
CA VAL A 15 -12.97 -5.50 21.35
C VAL A 15 -13.30 -5.65 19.88
N GLY A 16 -13.84 -4.59 19.27
CA GLY A 16 -14.09 -4.58 17.83
C GLY A 16 -12.79 -4.86 17.08
N GLY A 17 -12.82 -5.82 16.14
CA GLY A 17 -11.63 -6.16 15.33
C GLY A 17 -11.00 -4.90 14.73
N TRP A 18 -9.68 -4.89 14.48
CA TRP A 18 -8.79 -3.76 14.12
C TRP A 18 -9.39 -2.34 14.01
N ASN A 19 -10.38 -2.12 13.15
CA ASN A 19 -11.13 -0.86 13.07
C ASN A 19 -11.74 -0.40 14.41
N GLY A 20 -12.38 -1.30 15.17
CA GLY A 20 -12.99 -0.95 16.45
C GLY A 20 -11.95 -0.59 17.51
N PHE A 21 -10.86 -1.35 17.56
CA PHE A 21 -9.69 -0.99 18.36
C PHE A 21 -9.13 0.39 17.99
N LEU A 22 -8.94 0.67 16.68
CA LEU A 22 -8.47 1.98 16.21
C LEU A 22 -9.43 3.12 16.56
N GLU A 23 -10.74 2.89 16.46
CA GLU A 23 -11.77 3.86 16.85
C GLU A 23 -11.70 4.17 18.35
N GLU A 24 -11.59 3.14 19.20
CA GLU A 24 -11.53 3.31 20.64
C GLU A 24 -10.28 4.11 21.10
N ILE A 25 -9.10 3.78 20.56
CA ILE A 25 -7.86 4.49 20.92
C ILE A 25 -7.86 5.93 20.39
N SER A 26 -8.54 6.20 19.26
CA SER A 26 -8.55 7.51 18.63
C SER A 26 -9.72 8.41 19.10
N ALA A 27 -10.73 7.83 19.76
CA ALA A 27 -11.95 8.55 20.18
C ALA A 27 -11.71 9.81 21.02
N LYS A 28 -10.63 9.83 21.81
CA LYS A 28 -10.27 10.98 22.67
C LYS A 28 -9.16 11.86 22.08
N MET A 29 -8.63 11.50 20.91
CA MET A 29 -7.57 12.26 20.26
C MET A 29 -8.14 13.49 19.56
N LYS A 30 -7.44 14.62 19.64
CA LYS A 30 -7.77 15.79 18.81
C LYS A 30 -7.51 15.45 17.35
N TYR A 31 -8.46 15.78 16.49
CA TYR A 31 -8.33 15.61 15.04
C TYR A 31 -8.78 16.87 14.31
N GLU A 32 -8.30 17.02 13.07
CA GLU A 32 -8.80 18.02 12.13
C GLU A 32 -9.64 17.31 11.08
N ILE A 33 -10.76 17.94 10.69
CA ILE A 33 -11.59 17.42 9.61
C ILE A 33 -10.89 17.76 8.29
N THR A 34 -10.60 16.73 7.51
CA THR A 34 -10.10 16.87 6.14
C THR A 34 -11.21 16.54 5.15
N TYR A 35 -11.05 17.00 3.92
CA TYR A 35 -11.99 16.75 2.83
C TYR A 35 -11.26 16.07 1.67
N ILE A 36 -11.90 15.07 1.08
CA ILE A 36 -11.42 14.37 -0.10
C ILE A 36 -12.22 14.88 -1.29
N ASP A 37 -11.54 15.57 -2.20
CA ASP A 37 -12.13 16.11 -3.42
C ASP A 37 -11.69 15.31 -4.65
N CYS A 38 -12.64 14.95 -5.50
CA CYS A 38 -12.32 14.35 -6.79
C CYS A 38 -11.92 15.45 -7.77
N GLN A 39 -10.69 15.36 -8.31
CA GLN A 39 -10.27 16.29 -9.36
C GLN A 39 -11.01 15.99 -10.68
N PRO A 40 -11.20 17.01 -11.54
CA PRO A 40 -11.78 16.81 -12.87
C PRO A 40 -11.00 15.78 -13.70
N PHE A 41 -11.70 15.12 -14.61
CA PHE A 41 -11.06 14.19 -15.55
C PHE A 41 -10.16 14.93 -16.53
N ILE A 42 -8.96 14.37 -16.74
CA ILE A 42 -8.05 14.81 -17.80
C ILE A 42 -8.30 13.90 -19.00
N ASN A 43 -8.82 14.48 -20.08
CA ASN A 43 -9.10 13.76 -21.31
C ASN A 43 -7.80 13.58 -22.10
N GLY A 44 -7.14 12.44 -21.91
CA GLY A 44 -5.93 12.07 -22.63
C GLY A 44 -5.44 10.67 -22.23
N PRO A 45 -4.58 10.03 -23.06
CA PRO A 45 -3.97 8.76 -22.68
C PRO A 45 -3.12 8.94 -21.41
N PRO A 46 -3.31 8.15 -20.35
CA PRO A 46 -2.60 8.38 -19.07
C PRO A 46 -1.08 8.26 -19.22
N SER A 47 -0.62 7.49 -20.20
CA SER A 47 0.80 7.29 -20.52
C SER A 47 1.42 8.40 -21.38
N ASP A 48 0.64 9.35 -21.89
CA ASP A 48 1.17 10.47 -22.66
C ASP A 48 1.82 11.53 -21.73
N LEU A 49 2.97 12.05 -22.14
CA LEU A 49 3.74 13.00 -21.32
C LEU A 49 3.00 14.32 -21.12
N ASN A 50 2.22 14.78 -22.11
CA ASN A 50 1.43 15.99 -21.94
C ASN A 50 0.30 15.75 -20.93
N THR A 51 -0.34 14.58 -20.98
CA THR A 51 -1.38 14.20 -20.01
C THR A 51 -0.84 14.15 -18.58
N VAL A 52 0.35 13.55 -18.38
CA VAL A 52 1.04 13.54 -17.07
C VAL A 52 1.37 14.97 -16.63
N TYR A 53 1.87 15.81 -17.54
CA TYR A 53 2.20 17.19 -17.23
C TYR A 53 0.96 18.03 -16.86
N THR A 54 -0.14 17.89 -17.60
CA THR A 54 -1.42 18.52 -17.27
C THR A 54 -1.88 18.12 -15.87
N ALA A 55 -1.74 16.84 -15.49
CA ALA A 55 -2.08 16.38 -14.14
C ALA A 55 -1.25 17.07 -13.04
N LEU A 56 0.04 17.27 -13.29
CA LEU A 56 0.92 18.02 -12.38
C LEU A 56 0.47 19.49 -12.26
N LEU A 57 0.17 20.14 -13.38
CA LEU A 57 -0.29 21.53 -13.38
C LEU A 57 -1.60 21.71 -12.62
N CYS A 58 -2.59 20.85 -12.88
CA CYS A 58 -3.86 20.88 -12.14
C CYS A 58 -3.63 20.66 -10.63
N SER A 59 -2.70 19.78 -10.25
CA SER A 59 -2.36 19.53 -8.85
C SER A 59 -1.71 20.74 -8.18
N VAL A 60 -0.80 21.43 -8.88
CA VAL A 60 -0.15 22.66 -8.40
C VAL A 60 -1.18 23.78 -8.23
N GLU A 61 -2.03 23.99 -9.23
CA GLU A 61 -3.09 25.01 -9.18
C GLU A 61 -4.07 24.75 -8.03
N LYS A 62 -4.45 23.49 -7.81
CA LYS A 62 -5.30 23.11 -6.67
C LYS A 62 -4.58 23.38 -5.34
N THR A 63 -3.33 22.99 -5.21
CA THR A 63 -2.51 23.24 -4.00
C THR A 63 -2.46 24.73 -3.68
N GLN A 64 -2.20 25.58 -4.69
CA GLN A 64 -2.18 27.03 -4.56
C GLN A 64 -3.54 27.60 -4.14
N SER A 65 -4.64 27.12 -4.74
CA SER A 65 -6.00 27.54 -4.39
C SER A 65 -6.39 27.22 -2.94
N LEU A 66 -5.75 26.20 -2.35
CA LEU A 66 -5.95 25.78 -0.96
C LEU A 66 -4.95 26.45 0.01
N GLY A 67 -4.09 27.35 -0.49
CA GLY A 67 -3.04 28.00 0.33
C GLY A 67 -1.95 27.03 0.82
N GLN A 68 -1.81 25.87 0.17
CA GLN A 68 -0.79 24.88 0.50
C GLN A 68 0.53 25.24 -0.21
N VAL A 69 1.66 24.96 0.44
CA VAL A 69 3.00 25.29 -0.09
C VAL A 69 3.55 24.19 -0.99
N THR A 70 3.33 22.93 -0.62
CA THR A 70 3.93 21.75 -1.27
C THR A 70 2.86 20.91 -1.95
N THR A 71 3.07 20.58 -3.22
CA THR A 71 2.19 19.72 -4.00
C THR A 71 2.72 18.30 -3.98
N PHE A 72 2.03 17.39 -3.29
CA PHE A 72 2.34 15.96 -3.33
C PHE A 72 1.49 15.29 -4.41
N VAL A 73 2.15 14.66 -5.38
CA VAL A 73 1.46 13.88 -6.42
C VAL A 73 1.96 12.45 -6.38
N THR A 74 1.04 11.50 -6.31
CA THR A 74 1.37 10.07 -6.31
C THR A 74 0.96 9.46 -7.63
N PHE A 75 1.88 8.75 -8.27
CA PHE A 75 1.64 8.03 -9.52
C PHE A 75 1.92 6.53 -9.34
N ASP A 76 1.26 5.68 -10.13
CA ASP A 76 1.69 4.29 -10.26
C ASP A 76 3.12 4.19 -10.82
N GLN A 77 3.71 3.00 -10.80
CA GLN A 77 5.11 2.83 -11.17
C GLN A 77 5.45 3.32 -12.60
N PRO A 78 4.70 2.96 -13.66
CA PRO A 78 4.99 3.46 -15.01
C PRO A 78 4.88 4.99 -15.12
N LEU A 79 3.87 5.60 -14.50
CA LEU A 79 3.65 7.04 -14.59
C LEU A 79 4.59 7.83 -13.68
N TYR A 80 5.06 7.24 -12.58
CA TYR A 80 6.04 7.83 -11.67
C TYR A 80 7.31 8.21 -12.43
N PHE A 81 7.86 7.29 -13.23
CA PHE A 81 9.06 7.57 -14.03
C PHE A 81 8.83 8.73 -15.02
N LYS A 82 7.70 8.70 -15.73
CA LYS A 82 7.32 9.78 -16.66
C LYS A 82 7.19 11.14 -15.97
N ALA A 83 6.53 11.18 -14.80
CA ALA A 83 6.38 12.40 -14.02
C ALA A 83 7.73 12.94 -13.54
N ARG A 84 8.65 12.05 -13.13
CA ARG A 84 10.02 12.41 -12.76
C ARG A 84 10.78 13.01 -13.94
N ASP A 85 10.69 12.42 -15.13
CA ASP A 85 11.34 12.94 -16.34
C ASP A 85 10.76 14.31 -16.74
N VAL A 86 9.44 14.48 -16.66
CA VAL A 86 8.76 15.75 -16.92
C VAL A 86 9.27 16.86 -15.99
N LEU A 87 9.41 16.59 -14.70
CA LEU A 87 9.95 17.57 -13.75
C LEU A 87 11.45 17.81 -13.96
N ALA A 88 12.22 16.76 -14.25
CA ALA A 88 13.65 16.88 -14.51
C ALA A 88 13.93 17.77 -15.73
N SER A 89 13.08 17.71 -16.77
CA SER A 89 13.17 18.58 -17.95
C SER A 89 12.81 20.05 -17.68
N ARG A 90 12.28 20.37 -16.49
CA ARG A 90 11.79 21.71 -16.10
C ARG A 90 12.51 22.25 -14.86
N GLN A 91 13.72 21.76 -14.60
CA GLN A 91 14.53 22.26 -13.50
C GLN A 91 14.72 23.78 -13.60
N GLY A 92 14.51 24.48 -12.47
CA GLY A 92 14.61 25.94 -12.40
C GLY A 92 13.31 26.68 -12.66
N ASP A 93 12.24 26.02 -13.11
CA ASP A 93 10.91 26.64 -13.20
C ASP A 93 10.28 26.79 -11.80
N PRO A 94 10.02 28.04 -11.33
CA PRO A 94 9.39 28.28 -10.03
C PRO A 94 8.04 27.59 -9.87
N LYS A 95 7.31 27.33 -10.97
CA LYS A 95 6.00 26.67 -10.94
C LYS A 95 6.07 25.25 -10.39
N HIS A 96 7.23 24.59 -10.50
CA HIS A 96 7.41 23.18 -10.15
C HIS A 96 8.34 22.94 -8.96
N GLN A 97 8.91 24.01 -8.39
CA GLN A 97 9.92 23.92 -7.34
C GLN A 97 9.44 23.15 -6.09
N ASN A 98 8.15 23.26 -5.77
CA ASN A 98 7.53 22.63 -4.59
C ASN A 98 6.71 21.38 -4.92
N VAL A 99 6.93 20.77 -6.10
CA VAL A 99 6.24 19.52 -6.48
C VAL A 99 7.06 18.32 -6.04
N VAL A 100 6.45 17.47 -5.21
CA VAL A 100 7.03 16.21 -4.73
C VAL A 100 6.26 15.04 -5.35
N ILE A 101 6.95 14.31 -6.23
CA ILE A 101 6.42 13.10 -6.86
C ILE A 101 6.69 11.89 -5.95
N ARG A 102 5.65 11.11 -5.69
CA ARG A 102 5.72 9.88 -4.89
C ARG A 102 5.31 8.67 -5.73
N LEU A 103 5.99 7.55 -5.50
CA LEU A 103 5.61 6.27 -6.07
C LEU A 103 4.37 5.74 -5.34
N GLY A 104 3.42 5.22 -6.11
CA GLY A 104 2.19 4.62 -5.62
C GLY A 104 2.47 3.42 -4.72
N GLY A 105 2.29 3.61 -3.41
CA GLY A 105 2.68 2.63 -2.40
C GLY A 105 1.91 1.31 -2.50
N PHE A 106 0.65 1.32 -2.92
CA PHE A 106 -0.15 0.09 -2.94
C PHE A 106 0.34 -0.93 -3.98
N HIS A 107 0.64 -0.48 -5.20
CA HIS A 107 1.23 -1.35 -6.22
C HIS A 107 2.62 -1.82 -5.83
N LEU A 108 3.44 -0.95 -5.22
CA LEU A 108 4.74 -1.34 -4.68
C LEU A 108 4.61 -2.45 -3.64
N LEU A 109 3.66 -2.33 -2.70
CA LEU A 109 3.40 -3.35 -1.69
C LEU A 109 2.91 -4.68 -2.29
N MET A 110 2.03 -4.63 -3.29
CA MET A 110 1.60 -5.84 -4.01
C MET A 110 2.77 -6.49 -4.75
N SER A 111 3.60 -5.72 -5.46
CA SER A 111 4.80 -6.20 -6.13
C SER A 111 5.82 -6.80 -5.16
N TYR A 112 5.99 -6.19 -3.99
CA TYR A 112 6.86 -6.71 -2.94
C TYR A 112 6.38 -8.07 -2.42
N MET A 113 5.08 -8.20 -2.13
CA MET A 113 4.49 -9.50 -1.73
C MET A 113 4.65 -10.55 -2.83
N GLY A 114 4.41 -10.17 -4.10
CA GLY A 114 4.63 -11.05 -5.25
C GLY A 114 6.09 -11.47 -5.41
N ALA A 115 7.04 -10.57 -5.13
CA ALA A 115 8.47 -10.89 -5.18
C ALA A 115 8.88 -11.91 -4.11
N ILE A 116 8.30 -11.86 -2.90
CA ILE A 116 8.52 -12.91 -1.89
C ILE A 116 8.01 -14.25 -2.43
N GLY A 117 6.78 -14.29 -2.97
CA GLY A 117 6.22 -15.51 -3.54
C GLY A 117 7.04 -16.07 -4.71
N PHE A 118 7.59 -15.20 -5.55
CA PHE A 118 8.50 -15.57 -6.64
C PHE A 118 9.82 -16.15 -6.14
N ILE A 119 10.48 -15.48 -5.18
CA ILE A 119 11.75 -15.95 -4.60
C ILE A 119 11.56 -17.28 -3.85
N MET A 120 10.42 -17.46 -3.19
CA MET A 120 10.10 -18.64 -2.39
C MET A 120 9.34 -19.71 -3.18
N GLU A 121 9.32 -19.64 -4.51
CA GLU A 121 8.71 -20.68 -5.34
C GLU A 121 9.38 -22.03 -5.09
N GLY A 122 8.58 -23.09 -4.89
CA GLY A 122 9.07 -24.43 -4.58
C GLY A 122 9.54 -24.66 -3.14
N SER A 123 9.45 -23.66 -2.25
CA SER A 123 9.88 -23.79 -0.84
C SER A 123 8.91 -24.55 0.09
N GLY A 124 7.72 -24.93 -0.40
CA GLY A 124 6.64 -25.42 0.46
C GLY A 124 5.71 -24.30 0.96
N LEU A 125 6.00 -23.03 0.67
CA LEU A 125 5.21 -21.89 1.16
C LEU A 125 3.78 -21.87 0.61
N ALA A 126 3.58 -22.24 -0.65
CA ALA A 126 2.25 -22.31 -1.25
C ALA A 126 1.41 -23.42 -0.61
N GLU A 127 2.03 -24.56 -0.32
CA GLU A 127 1.43 -25.71 0.36
C GLU A 127 1.04 -25.33 1.79
N LEU A 128 1.89 -24.58 2.50
CA LEU A 128 1.55 -24.01 3.80
C LEU A 128 0.33 -23.08 3.70
N PHE A 129 0.29 -22.18 2.73
CA PHE A 129 -0.86 -21.29 2.53
C PHE A 129 -2.14 -22.04 2.13
N ASN A 130 -2.03 -23.18 1.44
CA ASN A 130 -3.17 -24.05 1.11
C ASN A 130 -3.83 -24.68 2.36
N THR A 131 -3.16 -24.68 3.51
CA THR A 131 -3.77 -25.13 4.78
C THR A 131 -4.80 -24.13 5.34
N ILE A 132 -4.72 -22.85 4.94
CA ILE A 132 -5.57 -21.76 5.46
C ILE A 132 -6.41 -21.07 4.37
N TYR A 133 -6.10 -21.30 3.10
CA TYR A 133 -6.81 -20.76 1.95
C TYR A 133 -7.02 -21.82 0.87
N ALA A 134 -8.07 -21.64 0.06
CA ALA A 134 -8.24 -22.46 -1.14
C ALA A 134 -7.11 -22.18 -2.15
N GLU A 135 -6.72 -23.19 -2.93
CA GLU A 135 -5.58 -23.16 -3.87
C GLU A 135 -5.60 -21.94 -4.80
N HIS A 136 -6.74 -21.64 -5.41
CA HIS A 136 -6.88 -20.47 -6.29
C HIS A 136 -6.70 -19.12 -5.56
N SER A 137 -7.00 -19.06 -4.26
CA SER A 137 -6.69 -17.90 -3.43
C SER A 137 -5.20 -17.82 -3.12
N THR A 138 -4.55 -18.97 -2.86
CA THR A 138 -3.10 -19.05 -2.63
C THR A 138 -2.32 -18.55 -3.84
N GLN A 139 -2.71 -18.91 -5.06
CA GLN A 139 -2.08 -18.37 -6.28
C GLN A 139 -2.09 -16.82 -6.32
N LYS A 140 -3.21 -16.20 -5.92
CA LYS A 140 -3.33 -14.75 -5.83
C LYS A 140 -2.56 -14.15 -4.65
N VAL A 141 -2.35 -14.91 -3.59
CA VAL A 141 -1.51 -14.53 -2.44
C VAL A 141 -0.04 -14.53 -2.84
N MET A 142 0.42 -15.60 -3.49
CA MET A 142 1.81 -15.77 -3.95
C MET A 142 2.21 -14.74 -5.00
N THR A 143 1.27 -14.24 -5.79
CA THR A 143 1.49 -13.14 -6.76
C THR A 143 1.30 -11.74 -6.15
N GLY A 144 0.93 -11.64 -4.88
CA GLY A 144 0.66 -10.37 -4.20
C GLY A 144 -0.65 -9.66 -4.60
N HIS A 145 -1.40 -10.19 -5.57
CA HIS A 145 -2.66 -9.61 -6.05
C HIS A 145 -3.82 -9.70 -5.04
N ALA A 146 -3.73 -10.60 -4.06
CA ALA A 146 -4.66 -10.66 -2.93
C ALA A 146 -4.05 -10.02 -1.67
N TYR A 147 -3.65 -8.75 -1.74
CA TYR A 147 -2.85 -8.05 -0.72
C TYR A 147 -3.24 -8.35 0.74
N ALA A 148 -4.50 -8.12 1.13
CA ALA A 148 -4.93 -8.34 2.52
C ALA A 148 -4.77 -9.80 2.96
N ARG A 149 -5.06 -10.75 2.06
CA ARG A 149 -4.84 -12.18 2.33
C ARG A 149 -3.35 -12.51 2.34
N ALA A 150 -2.55 -11.90 1.49
CA ALA A 150 -1.11 -12.08 1.44
C ALA A 150 -0.46 -11.63 2.75
N VAL A 151 -0.72 -10.39 3.19
CA VAL A 151 -0.24 -9.87 4.49
C VAL A 151 -0.57 -10.84 5.62
N ARG A 152 -1.83 -11.29 5.71
CA ARG A 152 -2.24 -12.26 6.73
C ARG A 152 -1.50 -13.60 6.58
N ALA A 153 -1.38 -14.13 5.37
CA ALA A 153 -0.72 -15.41 5.11
C ALA A 153 0.75 -15.38 5.52
N TYR A 154 1.50 -14.39 5.04
CA TYR A 154 2.91 -14.21 5.35
C TYR A 154 3.16 -13.98 6.84
N LEU A 155 2.32 -13.19 7.53
CA LEU A 155 2.44 -13.00 8.97
C LEU A 155 2.18 -14.30 9.76
N LEU A 156 1.18 -15.10 9.34
CA LEU A 156 0.91 -16.39 9.97
C LEU A 156 2.05 -17.38 9.74
N ALA A 157 2.59 -17.45 8.52
CA ALA A 157 3.75 -18.30 8.22
C ALA A 157 4.99 -17.85 9.01
N HIS A 158 5.29 -16.55 9.04
CA HIS A 158 6.40 -16.03 9.84
C HIS A 158 6.24 -16.38 11.32
N ARG A 159 5.03 -16.21 11.87
CA ARG A 159 4.74 -16.57 13.26
C ARG A 159 4.96 -18.06 13.52
N ALA A 160 4.38 -18.94 12.69
CA ALA A 160 4.52 -20.38 12.86
C ALA A 160 5.98 -20.84 12.77
N LEU A 161 6.74 -20.30 11.80
CA LEU A 161 8.17 -20.55 11.68
C LEU A 161 8.95 -20.04 12.89
N SER A 162 8.62 -18.84 13.39
CA SER A 162 9.26 -18.30 14.59
C SER A 162 9.00 -19.17 15.81
N GLU A 163 7.76 -19.63 16.02
CA GLU A 163 7.39 -20.53 17.12
C GLU A 163 8.20 -21.84 17.04
N LEU A 164 8.28 -22.48 15.88
CA LEU A 164 9.10 -23.69 15.67
C LEU A 164 10.59 -23.44 15.92
N MET A 165 11.13 -22.33 15.42
CA MET A 165 12.53 -21.98 15.66
C MET A 165 12.82 -21.74 17.15
N PHE A 166 11.90 -21.13 17.89
CA PHE A 166 12.08 -20.92 19.33
C PHE A 166 11.97 -22.23 20.14
N GLU A 167 11.22 -23.22 19.66
CA GLU A 167 11.18 -24.55 20.26
C GLU A 167 12.48 -25.34 20.01
N GLU A 168 13.10 -25.15 18.84
CA GLU A 168 14.37 -25.79 18.48
C GLU A 168 15.60 -25.10 19.10
N ILE A 169 15.50 -23.80 19.40
CA ILE A 169 16.53 -23.08 20.16
C ILE A 169 16.44 -23.55 21.61
N ASP A 170 17.17 -24.62 21.88
CA ASP A 170 17.51 -25.10 23.21
C ASP A 170 18.18 -23.93 23.95
N ILE A 171 17.42 -23.21 24.78
CA ILE A 171 17.98 -22.30 25.79
C ILE A 171 18.57 -23.21 26.87
N LEU A 172 19.66 -23.90 26.55
CA LEU A 172 20.44 -24.62 27.53
C LEU A 172 20.94 -23.59 28.54
N PRO A 173 20.63 -23.73 29.85
CA PRO A 173 21.49 -23.12 30.84
C PRO A 173 22.81 -23.89 30.78
N ASP A 174 23.87 -23.23 30.30
CA ASP A 174 25.24 -23.65 30.61
C ASP A 174 25.38 -23.62 32.15
N CYS A 175 25.21 -24.78 32.78
CA CYS A 175 25.49 -25.04 34.19
C CYS A 175 26.16 -26.40 34.34
#